data_AF-A0A165ZV48-F1
#
_entry.id   AF-A0A165ZV48-F1
#
_cell.length_a   1.000
_cell.length_b   1.000
_cell.length_c   1.000
_cell.angle_alpha   90.00
_cell.angle_beta   90.00
_cell.angle_gamma   90.00
#
_symmetry.space_group_name_H-M   'P 1'
#
loop_
_entity.id
_entity.type
_entity.pdbx_description
1 polymer ?
#
loop_
_entity_poly.entity_id
_entity_poly.type
_entity_poly.pdbx_seq_one_letter_code
_entity_poly.pdbx_strand_id
1 'polypeptide(L)'
;SWLAGLHWIRDLNIPGFMSGLTLLQTAHNLTLLQILEPPTAEAISTWMYGNPKLGAQWALTKMGFKIHDGKFMEAAVKIVYKHMDGYMTEEDKELMAFGQIFNEHILCKDI
;
A
#
# COMPACT_ATOMS: atom_id res chain seq x y z
N SER A 1 -13.45 2.93 6.39
CA SER A 1 -12.08 3.23 5.91
C SER A 1 -11.32 1.94 5.69
N TRP A 2 -10.28 1.97 4.87
CA TRP A 2 -9.42 0.82 4.60
C TRP A 2 -8.88 0.13 5.86
N LEU A 3 -8.38 0.90 6.84
CA LEU A 3 -7.84 0.34 8.09
C LEU A 3 -8.92 -0.35 8.93
N ALA A 4 -10.11 0.25 9.02
CA ALA A 4 -11.25 -0.39 9.70
C ALA A 4 -11.67 -1.68 8.97
N GLY A 5 -11.61 -1.70 7.64
CA GLY A 5 -11.86 -2.90 6.84
C GLY A 5 -10.86 -4.03 7.11
N LEU A 6 -9.57 -3.71 7.23
CA LEU A 6 -8.55 -4.69 7.63
C LEU A 6 -8.85 -5.33 8.98
N HIS A 7 -9.22 -4.51 9.98
CA HIS A 7 -9.59 -5.02 11.30
C HIS A 7 -10.86 -5.87 11.22
N TRP A 8 -11.89 -5.38 10.53
CA TRP A 8 -13.13 -6.11 10.34
C TRP A 8 -12.91 -7.49 9.70
N ILE A 9 -12.18 -7.58 8.58
CA ILE A 9 -11.90 -8.85 7.90
C ILE A 9 -11.14 -9.80 8.82
N ARG A 10 -10.12 -9.31 9.53
CA ARG A 10 -9.34 -10.12 10.48
C ARG A 10 -10.24 -10.68 11.58
N ASP A 11 -11.15 -9.85 12.09
CA ASP A 11 -12.02 -10.18 13.22
C ASP A 11 -13.14 -11.17 12.82
N LEU A 12 -13.38 -11.39 11.51
CA LEU A 12 -14.21 -12.50 11.02
C LEU A 12 -13.60 -13.88 11.30
N ASN A 13 -12.30 -13.95 11.66
CA ASN A 13 -11.57 -15.18 11.98
C ASN A 13 -11.66 -16.26 10.88
N ILE A 14 -11.73 -15.84 9.62
CA ILE A 14 -11.72 -16.75 8.47
C ILE A 14 -10.26 -17.21 8.24
N PRO A 15 -10.00 -18.54 8.20
CA PRO A 15 -8.67 -19.05 7.89
C PRO A 15 -8.13 -18.45 6.59
N GLY A 16 -6.88 -17.97 6.62
CA GLY A 16 -6.24 -17.28 5.49
C GLY A 16 -6.41 -15.76 5.46
N PHE A 17 -7.37 -15.19 6.20
CA PHE A 17 -7.59 -13.74 6.29
C PHE A 17 -7.17 -13.12 7.63
N MET A 18 -6.58 -13.91 8.53
CA MET A 18 -6.20 -13.45 9.86
C MET A 18 -4.90 -12.61 9.87
N SER A 19 -4.08 -12.69 8.83
CA SER A 19 -2.85 -11.90 8.70
C SER A 19 -2.31 -11.92 7.26
N GLY A 20 -1.29 -11.09 7.01
CA GLY A 20 -0.47 -11.16 5.80
C GLY A 20 -1.13 -10.60 4.54
N LEU A 21 -0.62 -11.04 3.39
CA LEU A 21 -0.92 -10.47 2.08
C LEU A 21 -2.38 -10.69 1.65
N THR A 22 -2.98 -11.85 1.97
CA THR A 22 -4.35 -12.17 1.58
C THR A 22 -5.38 -11.23 2.23
N LEU A 23 -5.19 -10.92 3.51
CA LEU A 23 -5.96 -9.91 4.23
C LEU A 23 -5.83 -8.53 3.55
N LEU A 24 -4.60 -8.10 3.27
CA LEU A 24 -4.32 -6.83 2.58
C LEU A 24 -5.02 -6.74 1.23
N GLN A 25 -4.84 -7.75 0.39
CA GLN A 25 -5.40 -7.82 -0.96
C GLN A 25 -6.93 -7.76 -0.93
N THR A 26 -7.55 -8.34 0.10
CA THR A 26 -9.01 -8.26 0.26
C THR A 26 -9.46 -6.86 0.61
N ALA A 27 -8.78 -6.18 1.53
CA ALA A 27 -9.07 -4.78 1.83
C ALA A 27 -8.85 -3.87 0.59
N HIS A 28 -7.84 -4.16 -0.24
CA HIS A 28 -7.64 -3.47 -1.52
C HIS A 28 -8.81 -3.69 -2.47
N ASN A 29 -9.23 -4.94 -2.68
CA ASN A 29 -10.34 -5.26 -3.56
C ASN A 29 -11.64 -4.59 -3.10
N LEU A 30 -11.92 -4.58 -1.79
CA LEU A 30 -13.08 -3.86 -1.26
C LEU A 30 -12.99 -2.34 -1.46
N THR A 31 -11.79 -1.78 -1.46
CA THR A 31 -11.58 -0.36 -1.78
C THR A 31 -11.84 -0.08 -3.26
N LEU A 32 -11.33 -0.94 -4.16
CA LEU A 32 -11.54 -0.82 -5.61
C LEU A 32 -13.02 -0.99 -6.00
N LEU A 33 -13.78 -1.79 -5.23
CA LEU A 33 -15.23 -1.93 -5.35
C LEU A 33 -16.02 -0.78 -4.69
N GLN A 34 -15.34 0.24 -4.17
CA GLN A 34 -15.92 1.40 -3.48
C GLN A 34 -16.74 1.04 -2.22
N ILE A 35 -16.45 -0.12 -1.60
CA ILE A 35 -17.04 -0.54 -0.33
C ILE A 35 -16.27 0.09 0.85
N LEU A 36 -14.96 0.30 0.69
CA LEU A 36 -14.09 0.94 1.67
C LEU A 36 -13.46 2.20 1.09
N GLU A 37 -13.34 3.24 1.92
CA GLU A 37 -12.51 4.41 1.60
C GLU A 37 -11.02 4.00 1.48
N PRO A 38 -10.29 4.55 0.49
CA PRO A 38 -8.89 4.22 0.27
C PRO A 38 -7.99 4.62 1.44
N PRO A 39 -6.84 3.95 1.60
CA PRO A 39 -5.88 4.29 2.64
C PRO A 39 -5.23 5.64 2.36
N THR A 40 -4.92 6.37 3.43
CA THR A 40 -4.02 7.52 3.36
C THR A 40 -2.58 7.07 3.18
N ALA A 41 -1.70 7.98 2.74
CA ALA A 41 -0.28 7.70 2.62
C ALA A 41 0.34 7.28 3.97
N GLU A 42 -0.10 7.88 5.07
CA GLU A 42 0.31 7.51 6.43
C GLU A 42 -0.13 6.08 6.78
N ALA A 43 -1.40 5.73 6.52
CA ALA A 43 -1.93 4.42 6.86
C ALA A 43 -1.23 3.30 6.07
N ILE A 44 -1.05 3.47 4.75
CA ILE A 44 -0.40 2.45 3.92
C ILE A 44 1.09 2.31 4.27
N SER A 45 1.80 3.41 4.49
CA SER A 45 3.23 3.38 4.81
C SER A 45 3.51 2.79 6.19
N THR A 46 2.68 3.11 7.18
CA THR A 46 2.71 2.49 8.51
C THR A 46 2.52 0.98 8.39
N TRP A 47 1.55 0.55 7.58
CA TRP A 47 1.31 -0.87 7.34
C TRP A 47 2.52 -1.55 6.67
N MET A 48 3.10 -0.95 5.63
CA MET A 48 4.29 -1.48 4.96
C MET A 48 5.49 -1.58 5.90
N TYR A 49 5.74 -0.55 6.71
CA TYR A 49 6.82 -0.55 7.70
C TYR A 49 6.64 -1.67 8.74
N GLY A 50 5.40 -1.93 9.16
CA GLY A 50 5.05 -3.05 10.04
C GLY A 50 5.15 -4.43 9.38
N ASN A 51 5.28 -4.50 8.05
CA ASN A 51 5.33 -5.75 7.28
C ASN A 51 6.56 -5.80 6.35
N PRO A 52 7.80 -5.76 6.89
CA PRO A 52 9.03 -5.60 6.08
C PRO A 52 9.29 -6.76 5.11
N LYS A 53 8.68 -7.93 5.33
CA LYS A 53 8.82 -9.12 4.47
C LYS A 53 8.03 -9.02 3.16
N LEU A 54 7.25 -7.96 2.96
CA LEU A 54 6.38 -7.79 1.79
C LEU A 54 6.98 -6.88 0.70
N GLY A 55 8.27 -6.56 0.77
CA GLY A 55 9.01 -6.00 -0.37
C GLY A 55 9.17 -4.47 -0.38
N ALA A 56 8.20 -3.70 0.13
CA ALA A 56 8.26 -2.23 0.04
C ALA A 56 9.55 -1.60 0.59
N GLN A 57 9.96 -1.98 1.81
CA GLN A 57 11.18 -1.44 2.40
C GLN A 57 12.42 -1.83 1.59
N TRP A 58 12.46 -3.04 1.04
CA TRP A 58 13.57 -3.51 0.22
C TRP A 58 13.62 -2.78 -1.12
N ALA A 59 12.49 -2.60 -1.80
CA ALA A 59 12.39 -1.83 -3.04
C ALA A 59 12.87 -0.38 -2.85
N LEU A 60 12.41 0.29 -1.79
CA LEU A 60 12.87 1.65 -1.46
C LEU A 60 14.37 1.70 -1.16
N THR A 61 14.90 0.70 -0.45
CA THR A 61 16.34 0.64 -0.17
C THR A 61 17.15 0.44 -1.45
N LYS A 62 16.67 -0.39 -2.40
CA LYS A 62 17.27 -0.54 -3.73
C LYS A 62 17.26 0.75 -4.55
N MET A 63 16.23 1.58 -4.40
CA MET A 63 16.16 2.90 -5.02
C MET A 63 17.08 3.93 -4.35
N GLY A 64 17.78 3.56 -3.28
CA GLY A 64 18.74 4.42 -2.57
C GLY A 64 18.16 5.18 -1.36
N PHE A 65 16.90 4.92 -0.98
CA PHE A 65 16.35 5.49 0.25
C PHE A 65 16.95 4.82 1.48
N LYS A 66 17.20 5.61 2.53
CA LYS A 66 17.66 5.11 3.84
C LYS A 66 16.48 5.12 4.81
N ILE A 67 15.85 3.96 5.01
CA ILE A 67 14.66 3.83 5.84
C ILE A 67 15.06 3.47 7.28
N HIS A 68 14.99 4.45 8.18
CA HIS A 68 15.35 4.27 9.59
C HIS A 68 14.13 4.01 10.49
N ASP A 69 13.01 4.65 10.17
CA ASP A 69 11.76 4.57 10.93
C ASP A 69 10.54 4.73 10.01
N GLY A 70 9.34 4.71 10.59
CA GLY A 70 8.08 4.87 9.87
C GLY A 70 7.91 6.22 9.18
N LYS A 71 8.52 7.31 9.67
CA LYS A 71 8.45 8.63 9.03
C LYS A 71 9.31 8.67 7.77
N PHE A 72 10.50 8.06 7.81
CA PHE A 72 11.33 7.89 6.61
C PHE A 72 10.63 7.00 5.58
N MET A 73 9.93 5.95 6.03
CA MET A 73 9.10 5.12 5.16
C MET A 73 8.00 5.94 4.48
N GLU A 74 7.20 6.69 5.25
CA GLU A 74 6.13 7.54 4.73
C GLU A 74 6.65 8.57 3.72
N ALA A 75 7.76 9.24 4.03
CA ALA A 75 8.38 10.20 3.14
C ALA A 75 8.82 9.56 1.82
N ALA A 76 9.48 8.40 1.87
CA ALA A 76 9.92 7.67 0.68
C ALA A 76 8.73 7.21 -0.18
N VAL A 77 7.68 6.65 0.45
CA VAL A 77 6.42 6.26 -0.20
C VAL A 77 5.76 7.45 -0.90
N LYS A 78 5.71 8.62 -0.25
CA LYS A 78 5.17 9.86 -0.84
C LYS A 78 6.01 10.38 -2.01
N ILE A 79 7.34 10.25 -1.94
CA ILE A 79 8.24 10.64 -3.04
C ILE A 79 7.99 9.77 -4.26
N VAL A 80 7.90 8.44 -4.08
CA VAL A 80 7.60 7.51 -5.18
C VAL A 80 6.22 7.80 -5.77
N TYR A 81 5.20 8.01 -4.93
CA TYR A 81 3.87 8.40 -5.39
C TYR A 81 3.91 9.65 -6.27
N LYS A 82 4.55 10.72 -5.78
CA LYS A 82 4.66 11.99 -6.51
C LYS A 82 5.47 11.85 -7.80
N HIS A 83 6.50 11.00 -7.80
CA HIS A 83 7.25 10.71 -9.02
C HIS A 83 6.32 10.08 -10.05
N MET A 84 5.62 9.00 -9.71
CA MET A 84 4.70 8.31 -10.63
C MET A 84 3.59 9.25 -11.15
N ASP A 85 3.01 10.06 -10.27
CA ASP A 85 1.97 11.04 -10.62
C ASP A 85 2.42 12.03 -11.71
N GLY A 86 3.70 12.40 -11.70
CA GLY A 86 4.30 13.30 -12.68
C GLY A 86 4.63 12.68 -14.04
N TYR A 87 4.66 11.35 -14.15
CA TYR A 87 5.00 10.62 -15.38
C TYR A 87 3.83 9.85 -16.00
N MET A 88 2.71 9.72 -15.29
CA MET A 88 1.52 9.01 -15.78
C MET A 88 0.52 9.98 -16.40
N THR A 89 -0.10 9.57 -17.51
CA THR A 89 -1.25 10.31 -18.06
C THR A 89 -2.49 10.12 -17.18
N GLU A 90 -3.49 10.98 -17.31
CA GLU A 90 -4.75 10.80 -16.57
C GLU A 90 -5.47 9.49 -16.97
N GLU A 91 -5.36 9.08 -18.24
CA GLU A 91 -5.88 7.80 -18.72
C GLU A 91 -5.18 6.61 -18.03
N ASP A 92 -3.85 6.64 -17.92
CA ASP A 92 -3.09 5.62 -17.18
C ASP A 92 -3.51 5.58 -15.70
N LYS A 93 -3.74 6.76 -15.10
CA LYS A 93 -4.15 6.87 -13.70
C LYS A 93 -5.53 6.26 -13.47
N GLU A 94 -6.47 6.51 -14.37
CA GLU A 94 -7.81 5.91 -14.32
C GLU A 94 -7.73 4.38 -14.50
N LEU A 95 -7.00 3.91 -15.53
CA LEU A 95 -6.86 2.49 -15.85
C LEU A 95 -6.25 1.68 -14.71
N MET A 96 -5.26 2.25 -14.03
CA MET A 96 -4.52 1.56 -12.95
C MET A 96 -5.08 1.85 -11.55
N ALA A 97 -6.21 2.55 -11.44
CA ALA A 97 -6.78 3.01 -10.17
C ALA A 97 -5.72 3.70 -9.28
N PHE A 98 -5.05 4.71 -9.85
CA PHE A 98 -3.92 5.38 -9.23
C PHE A 98 -4.27 5.94 -7.85
N GLY A 99 -3.43 5.61 -6.87
CA GLY A 99 -3.70 5.88 -5.46
C GLY A 99 -2.68 5.21 -4.56
N GLN A 100 -2.94 5.21 -3.25
CA GLN A 100 -2.02 4.62 -2.27
C GLN A 100 -1.92 3.09 -2.39
N ILE A 101 -2.98 2.43 -2.85
CA ILE A 101 -2.99 0.98 -3.16
C ILE A 101 -2.10 0.68 -4.37
N PHE A 102 -2.19 1.48 -5.43
CA PHE A 102 -1.30 1.38 -6.59
C PHE A 102 0.17 1.53 -6.16
N ASN A 103 0.46 2.52 -5.32
CA ASN A 103 1.81 2.76 -4.80
C ASN A 103 2.31 1.58 -3.96
N GLU A 104 1.42 0.94 -3.18
CA GLU A 104 1.73 -0.32 -2.51
C GLU A 104 2.07 -1.44 -3.48
N HIS A 105 1.28 -1.62 -4.52
CA HIS A 105 1.51 -2.68 -5.49
C HIS A 105 2.86 -2.52 -6.19
N ILE A 106 3.26 -1.32 -6.59
CA ILE A 106 4.58 -1.10 -7.21
C ILE A 106 5.73 -1.39 -6.23
N LEU A 107 5.59 -0.94 -4.98
CA LEU A 107 6.68 -1.10 -4.00
C LEU A 107 6.78 -2.54 -3.47
N CYS A 108 5.67 -3.28 -3.39
CA CYS A 108 5.61 -4.62 -2.81
C CYS A 108 5.68 -5.76 -3.83
N LYS A 109 5.40 -5.51 -5.12
CA LYS A 109 5.46 -6.53 -6.18
C LYS A 109 6.64 -6.25 -7.10
N ASP A 110 7.82 -6.69 -6.65
CA ASP A 110 9.10 -6.82 -7.36
C ASP A 110 9.51 -5.72 -8.37
N ILE A 111 10.45 -4.88 -7.90
CA ILE A 111 11.53 -4.25 -8.69
C ILE A 111 12.86 -4.90 -8.29
#